data_AF-A0A821EDX9-F1
#
_entry.id   AF-A0A821EDX9-F1
#
_cell.length_a   1.000
_cell.length_b   1.000
_cell.length_c   1.000
_cell.angle_alpha   90.00
_cell.angle_beta   90.00
_cell.angle_gamma   90.00
#
_symmetry.space_group_name_H-M   'P 1'
#
loop_
_entity.id
_entity.type
_entity.pdbx_description
1 polymer ?
#
loop_
_entity_poly.entity_id
_entity_poly.type
_entity_poly.pdbx_seq_one_letter_code
_entity_poly.pdbx_strand_id
1 'polypeptide(L)'
;MSSNPSILASEDVHKNADIIGHDISCIIWLDANVNTNERRSAEQKLASIVKHFEKFQDKEQCQKYIEEQSEKDRLVMIVSGQLGKEIVPSVHNLQQVMSIYVYCMNKEINEQWACRFVKVKGVVVQLDELISRIMTDHNIQKTMKGPLSTTTVTAYTDTGKLDNVVDDEMLKLAKNEIIRALDLEEHEIKDTIINDLLENGRQALSKYKDEFAPDVYKTSINENDGQLMKSLKKYFEQQWKIKYGSSNQWFISFLEEYKDAVNYDSVLKRTAEYGNKYLKDCPILSIILQLLFEGIDDKFLDETNAFNDLWCAVTNNGLKSIENFSDNKKRSVLLQALREYYRPKLFELLEKSEIPDKDHFYELALDNAAEYGWSQGLQAVEKRIIKKYFKILIENIPVSSDTSGKSGKLDLIEYSGCLSL
;
A
#
# COMPACT_ATOMS: atom_id res chain seq x y z
N MET A 1 62.86 -46.17 -16.69
CA MET A 1 62.52 -44.74 -16.86
C MET A 1 61.15 -44.67 -17.51
N SER A 2 60.12 -44.51 -16.69
CA SER A 2 58.74 -44.29 -17.13
C SER A 2 58.14 -43.34 -16.10
N SER A 3 57.71 -42.18 -16.58
CA SER A 3 57.30 -41.03 -15.78
C SER A 3 55.78 -41.00 -15.67
N ASN A 4 55.30 -40.89 -14.45
CA ASN A 4 53.90 -40.63 -14.10
C ASN A 4 53.34 -39.38 -14.79
N PRO A 5 52.08 -39.41 -15.26
CA PRO A 5 51.26 -38.22 -15.40
C PRO A 5 50.38 -38.00 -14.16
N SER A 6 50.38 -36.75 -13.74
CA SER A 6 49.55 -36.13 -12.70
C SER A 6 48.05 -36.33 -12.93
N ILE A 7 47.34 -36.73 -11.88
CA ILE A 7 45.87 -36.69 -11.78
C ILE A 7 45.50 -35.26 -11.37
N LEU A 8 45.07 -34.44 -12.32
CA LEU A 8 44.31 -33.23 -12.05
C LEU A 8 42.84 -33.62 -11.92
N ALA A 9 42.36 -33.62 -10.69
CA ALA A 9 40.94 -33.73 -10.38
C ALA A 9 40.20 -32.53 -10.94
N SER A 10 39.05 -32.84 -11.52
CA SER A 10 38.10 -31.98 -12.20
C SER A 10 37.59 -30.81 -11.37
N GLU A 11 37.35 -29.74 -12.11
CA GLU A 11 36.74 -28.47 -11.74
C GLU A 11 35.29 -28.61 -11.24
N ASP A 12 34.84 -27.51 -10.61
CA ASP A 12 33.44 -27.07 -10.46
C ASP A 12 32.52 -27.79 -9.46
N VAL A 13 32.77 -27.52 -8.18
CA VAL A 13 31.71 -27.49 -7.16
C VAL A 13 31.86 -26.23 -6.32
N HIS A 14 31.26 -25.11 -6.75
CA HIS A 14 30.73 -23.98 -5.96
C HIS A 14 30.48 -22.73 -6.83
N LYS A 15 29.65 -22.86 -7.87
CA LYS A 15 28.96 -21.73 -8.51
C LYS A 15 27.52 -22.14 -8.73
N ASN A 16 26.67 -21.87 -7.74
CA ASN A 16 25.21 -21.83 -7.87
C ASN A 16 24.63 -21.23 -6.58
N ALA A 17 24.97 -19.97 -6.36
CA ALA A 17 24.35 -19.13 -5.33
C ALA A 17 24.05 -17.75 -5.93
N ASP A 18 23.47 -17.70 -7.12
CA ASP A 18 22.83 -16.50 -7.66
C ASP A 18 21.44 -16.90 -8.17
N ILE A 19 20.54 -17.06 -7.20
CA ILE A 19 19.10 -16.87 -7.41
C ILE A 19 18.84 -15.48 -6.85
N ILE A 20 18.94 -14.45 -7.69
CA ILE A 20 18.77 -13.05 -7.27
C ILE A 20 17.28 -12.82 -6.96
N GLY A 21 16.92 -13.03 -5.70
CA GLY A 21 15.80 -12.33 -5.09
C GLY A 21 16.13 -10.85 -4.95
N HIS A 22 15.09 -10.01 -4.87
CA HIS A 22 15.14 -8.56 -4.69
C HIS A 22 15.77 -8.13 -3.35
N ASP A 23 17.03 -8.47 -3.09
CA ASP A 23 17.67 -8.20 -1.81
C ASP A 23 18.30 -6.80 -1.81
N ILE A 24 17.96 -6.01 -0.77
CA ILE A 24 18.58 -4.71 -0.51
C ILE A 24 20.09 -4.91 -0.25
N SER A 25 20.94 -4.24 -1.04
CA SER A 25 22.39 -4.32 -0.90
C SER A 25 22.89 -3.59 0.35
N CYS A 26 22.38 -2.38 0.59
CA CYS A 26 22.83 -1.52 1.68
C CYS A 26 21.71 -0.57 2.14
N ILE A 27 21.61 -0.37 3.46
CA ILE A 27 20.85 0.73 4.05
C ILE A 27 21.81 1.84 4.46
N ILE A 28 21.53 3.06 4.03
CA ILE A 28 22.31 4.26 4.33
C ILE A 28 21.51 5.12 5.31
N TRP A 29 22.12 5.49 6.44
CA TRP A 29 21.53 6.41 7.40
C TRP A 29 22.31 7.73 7.45
N LEU A 30 21.71 8.82 6.97
CA LEU A 30 22.27 10.17 7.00
C LEU A 30 21.55 11.04 8.03
N ASP A 31 22.22 11.31 9.14
CA ASP A 31 21.73 12.18 10.20
C ASP A 31 22.91 12.92 10.87
N ALA A 32 22.81 14.25 10.95
CA ALA A 32 23.78 15.09 11.62
C ALA A 32 23.75 14.88 13.15
N ASN A 33 22.64 14.39 13.71
CA ASN A 33 22.49 14.23 15.14
C ASN A 33 23.01 12.87 15.62
N VAL A 34 23.90 12.88 16.61
CA VAL A 34 24.60 11.70 17.15
C VAL A 34 23.72 10.92 18.15
N ASN A 35 22.39 11.02 18.07
CA ASN A 35 21.56 10.42 19.11
C ASN A 35 21.63 8.88 19.02
N THR A 36 22.23 8.27 20.03
CA THR A 36 22.90 6.96 19.94
C THR A 36 21.99 5.77 20.19
N ASN A 37 20.76 5.97 20.66
CA ASN A 37 19.88 4.88 21.08
C ASN A 37 18.85 4.50 20.01
N GLU A 38 18.14 5.47 19.43
CA GLU A 38 17.21 5.20 18.32
C GLU A 38 17.96 4.67 17.09
N ARG A 39 19.07 5.33 16.73
CA ARG A 39 19.93 4.89 15.63
C ARG A 39 20.46 3.47 15.84
N ARG A 40 20.88 3.12 17.06
CA ARG A 40 21.37 1.77 17.40
C ARG A 40 20.24 0.74 17.37
N SER A 41 19.03 1.11 17.82
CA SER A 41 17.86 0.24 17.74
C SER A 41 17.46 -0.04 16.29
N ALA A 42 17.49 1.01 15.46
CA ALA A 42 17.25 0.89 14.03
C ALA A 42 18.28 0.00 13.34
N GLU A 43 19.56 0.25 13.59
CA GLU A 43 20.68 -0.55 13.09
C GLU A 43 20.52 -2.02 13.51
N GLN A 44 20.21 -2.33 14.77
CA GLN A 44 19.99 -3.71 15.21
C GLN A 44 18.82 -4.39 14.50
N LYS A 45 17.70 -3.69 14.34
CA LYS A 45 16.51 -4.24 13.68
C LYS A 45 16.74 -4.42 12.17
N LEU A 46 17.41 -3.47 11.52
CA LEU A 46 17.64 -3.45 10.07
C LEU A 46 18.86 -4.27 9.65
N ALA A 47 19.91 -4.37 10.46
CA ALA A 47 21.08 -5.22 10.18
C ALA A 47 20.75 -6.72 10.21
N SER A 48 19.61 -7.10 10.79
CA SER A 48 19.10 -8.49 10.68
C SER A 48 18.58 -8.83 9.27
N ILE A 49 18.52 -7.83 8.37
CA ILE A 49 17.82 -7.90 7.10
C ILE A 49 18.74 -7.59 5.91
N VAL A 50 19.70 -6.68 6.09
CA VAL A 50 20.55 -6.20 4.98
C VAL A 50 22.01 -6.56 5.21
N LYS A 51 22.74 -6.77 4.11
CA LYS A 51 24.17 -7.12 4.15
C LYS A 51 25.02 -6.00 4.73
N HIS A 52 24.68 -4.75 4.42
CA HIS A 52 25.45 -3.58 4.80
C HIS A 52 24.56 -2.47 5.35
N PHE A 53 25.05 -1.78 6.39
CA PHE A 53 24.39 -0.63 7.00
C PHE A 53 25.42 0.47 7.19
N GLU A 54 25.34 1.52 6.38
CA GLU A 54 26.30 2.62 6.36
C GLU A 54 25.73 3.89 7.00
N LYS A 55 26.61 4.68 7.62
CA LYS A 55 26.23 5.80 8.49
C LYS A 55 27.02 7.04 8.12
N PHE A 56 26.30 8.11 7.86
CA PHE A 56 26.89 9.40 7.51
C PHE A 56 26.31 10.51 8.38
N GLN A 57 27.15 11.48 8.70
CA GLN A 57 26.75 12.73 9.37
C GLN A 57 26.89 13.94 8.44
N ASP A 58 27.59 13.74 7.34
CA ASP A 58 28.01 14.73 6.38
C ASP A 58 27.41 14.38 5.02
N LYS A 59 26.77 15.36 4.39
CA LYS A 59 26.05 15.12 3.13
C LYS A 59 27.02 14.84 1.99
N GLU A 60 28.17 15.50 1.97
CA GLU A 60 29.16 15.36 0.91
C GLU A 60 29.76 13.96 0.92
N GLN A 61 30.09 13.43 2.09
CA GLN A 61 30.55 12.04 2.25
C GLN A 61 29.46 11.04 1.86
N CYS A 62 28.21 11.26 2.28
CA CYS A 62 27.09 10.40 1.93
C CYS A 62 26.84 10.37 0.42
N GLN A 63 26.81 11.54 -0.21
CA GLN A 63 26.59 11.68 -1.65
C GLN A 63 27.71 10.99 -2.42
N LYS A 64 28.97 11.27 -2.06
CA LYS A 64 30.12 10.63 -2.68
C LYS A 64 30.06 9.10 -2.58
N TYR A 65 29.70 8.58 -1.40
CA TYR A 65 29.54 7.13 -1.23
C TYR A 65 28.48 6.55 -2.18
N ILE A 66 27.31 7.20 -2.28
CA ILE A 66 26.22 6.75 -3.18
C ILE A 66 26.67 6.79 -4.64
N GLU A 67 27.35 7.86 -5.06
CA GLU A 67 27.85 8.04 -6.43
C GLU A 67 28.95 7.03 -6.80
N GLU A 68 29.74 6.58 -5.82
CA GLU A 68 30.78 5.56 -6.01
C GLU A 68 30.24 4.12 -6.02
N GLN A 69 28.97 3.89 -5.64
CA GLN A 69 28.36 2.56 -5.71
C GLN A 69 28.03 2.15 -7.16
N SER A 70 27.92 0.85 -7.40
CA SER A 70 27.52 0.32 -8.69
C SER A 70 26.08 0.70 -8.99
N GLU A 71 25.74 1.01 -10.24
CA GLU A 71 24.36 1.26 -10.67
C GLU A 71 23.43 0.05 -10.43
N LYS A 72 24.02 -1.15 -10.28
CA LYS A 72 23.31 -2.40 -9.94
C LYS A 72 23.00 -2.53 -8.44
N ASP A 73 23.65 -1.73 -7.60
CA ASP A 73 23.43 -1.80 -6.16
C ASP A 73 22.04 -1.29 -5.81
N ARG A 74 21.45 -1.89 -4.78
CA ARG A 74 20.09 -1.60 -4.32
C ARG A 74 20.16 -0.89 -2.97
N LEU A 75 20.26 0.44 -3.01
CA LEU A 75 20.44 1.28 -1.83
C LEU A 75 19.10 1.81 -1.31
N VAL A 76 18.91 1.68 0.00
CA VAL A 76 17.80 2.31 0.73
C VAL A 76 18.35 3.41 1.62
N MET A 77 17.85 4.63 1.47
CA MET A 77 18.36 5.78 2.22
C MET A 77 17.36 6.22 3.30
N ILE A 78 17.85 6.44 4.50
CA ILE A 78 17.14 7.05 5.63
C ILE A 78 17.82 8.38 5.91
N VAL A 79 17.08 9.49 5.84
CA VAL A 79 17.63 10.84 5.99
C VAL A 79 16.85 11.65 7.01
N SER A 80 17.54 12.51 7.76
CA SER A 80 16.86 13.55 8.54
C SER A 80 16.14 14.56 7.63
N GLY A 81 15.14 15.28 8.15
CA GLY A 81 14.37 16.25 7.35
C GLY A 81 15.24 17.35 6.74
N GLN A 82 16.15 17.93 7.53
CA GLN A 82 17.04 18.99 7.06
C GLN A 82 18.03 18.49 6.00
N LEU A 83 18.79 17.42 6.29
CA LEU A 83 19.76 16.88 5.34
C LEU A 83 19.07 16.29 4.10
N GLY A 84 17.89 15.70 4.28
CA GLY A 84 17.06 15.19 3.20
C GLY A 84 16.71 16.27 2.17
N LYS A 85 16.30 17.45 2.64
CA LYS A 85 16.00 18.59 1.75
C LYS A 85 17.22 19.02 0.91
N GLU A 86 18.43 18.81 1.42
CA GLU A 86 19.67 19.18 0.76
C GLU A 86 20.17 18.09 -0.22
N ILE A 87 20.17 16.82 0.20
CA ILE A 87 20.77 15.71 -0.57
C ILE A 87 19.81 15.03 -1.55
N VAL A 88 18.52 14.93 -1.21
CA VAL A 88 17.54 14.21 -2.06
C VAL A 88 17.49 14.78 -3.49
N PRO A 89 17.52 16.12 -3.71
CA PRO A 89 17.59 16.67 -5.06
C PRO A 89 18.77 16.17 -5.89
N SER A 90 19.95 15.88 -5.29
CA SER A 90 21.12 15.40 -6.04
C SER A 90 21.12 13.89 -6.27
N VAL A 91 20.57 13.09 -5.34
CA VAL A 91 20.69 11.62 -5.41
C VAL A 91 19.44 10.88 -5.88
N HIS A 92 18.25 11.51 -5.88
CA HIS A 92 17.00 10.79 -6.19
C HIS A 92 16.94 10.19 -7.60
N ASN A 93 17.68 10.74 -8.56
CA ASN A 93 17.71 10.23 -9.94
C ASN A 93 18.74 9.10 -10.15
N LEU A 94 19.62 8.85 -9.19
CA LEU A 94 20.62 7.80 -9.29
C LEU A 94 19.95 6.42 -9.24
N GLN A 95 20.29 5.54 -10.19
CA GLN A 95 19.64 4.23 -10.35
C GLN A 95 19.83 3.33 -9.13
N GLN A 96 20.99 3.41 -8.50
CA GLN A 96 21.33 2.66 -7.31
C GLN A 96 20.49 3.03 -6.08
N VAL A 97 19.83 4.19 -6.08
CA VAL A 97 18.92 4.59 -5.00
C VAL A 97 17.52 4.06 -5.30
N MET A 98 17.02 3.12 -4.51
CA MET A 98 15.67 2.53 -4.68
C MET A 98 14.58 3.33 -3.98
N SER A 99 14.81 3.62 -2.70
CA SER A 99 13.82 4.25 -1.84
C SER A 99 14.49 5.13 -0.81
N ILE A 100 13.85 6.26 -0.51
CA ILE A 100 14.29 7.25 0.44
C ILE A 100 13.19 7.42 1.49
N TYR A 101 13.57 7.39 2.76
CA TYR A 101 12.69 7.62 3.89
C TYR A 101 13.19 8.82 4.67
N VAL A 102 12.31 9.81 4.87
CA VAL A 102 12.65 11.00 5.65
C VAL A 102 12.22 10.77 7.10
N TYR A 103 13.18 10.51 7.97
CA TYR A 103 12.95 10.31 9.40
C TYR A 103 13.10 11.64 10.14
N CYS A 104 11.99 12.25 10.56
CA CYS A 104 12.03 13.54 11.24
C CYS A 104 10.78 13.82 12.07
N MET A 105 10.92 14.69 13.08
CA MET A 105 9.80 15.10 13.95
C MET A 105 8.84 16.07 13.27
N ASN A 106 9.33 16.89 12.32
CA ASN A 106 8.54 17.93 11.65
C ASN A 106 7.95 17.42 10.34
N LYS A 107 7.00 16.48 10.44
CA LYS A 107 6.41 15.78 9.28
C LYS A 107 5.83 16.74 8.24
N GLU A 108 4.89 17.60 8.63
CA GLU A 108 4.16 18.50 7.73
C GLU A 108 5.07 19.38 6.85
N ILE A 109 6.12 19.96 7.45
CA ILE A 109 7.07 20.83 6.74
C ILE A 109 7.87 20.03 5.70
N ASN A 110 8.23 18.79 6.04
CA ASN A 110 9.07 17.96 5.18
C ASN A 110 8.27 17.25 4.09
N GLU A 111 6.99 16.96 4.32
CA GLU A 111 6.10 16.39 3.30
C GLU A 111 5.95 17.29 2.07
N GLN A 112 5.91 18.62 2.26
CA GLN A 112 5.76 19.60 1.18
C GLN A 112 6.88 19.54 0.13
N TRP A 113 8.11 19.22 0.52
CA TRP A 113 9.22 19.05 -0.42
C TRP A 113 9.40 17.58 -0.80
N ALA A 114 9.20 16.64 0.14
CA ALA A 114 9.36 15.21 -0.09
C ALA A 114 8.42 14.69 -1.18
N CYS A 115 7.17 15.17 -1.23
CA CYS A 115 6.16 14.73 -2.21
C CYS A 115 6.55 15.01 -3.68
N ARG A 116 7.59 15.83 -3.91
CA ARG A 116 8.12 16.15 -5.25
C ARG A 116 9.05 15.07 -5.81
N PHE A 117 9.46 14.11 -4.98
CA PHE A 117 10.44 13.09 -5.33
C PHE A 117 9.83 11.70 -5.22
N VAL A 118 9.61 11.03 -6.35
CA VAL A 118 8.92 9.72 -6.43
C VAL A 118 9.59 8.63 -5.59
N LYS A 119 10.92 8.68 -5.45
CA LYS A 119 11.67 7.72 -4.63
C LYS A 119 11.54 7.97 -3.13
N VAL A 120 10.98 9.10 -2.70
CA VAL A 120 10.69 9.35 -1.29
C VAL A 120 9.39 8.63 -0.93
N LYS A 121 9.52 7.53 -0.19
CA LYS A 121 8.41 6.64 0.17
C LYS A 121 7.59 7.13 1.35
N GLY A 122 8.10 8.10 2.12
CA GLY A 122 7.33 8.79 3.14
C GLY A 122 8.19 9.63 4.08
N VAL A 123 7.51 10.52 4.79
CA VAL A 123 8.05 11.26 5.95
C VAL A 123 7.51 10.60 7.22
N VAL A 124 8.42 10.08 8.02
CA VAL A 124 8.12 9.20 9.16
C VAL A 124 8.66 9.82 10.44
N VAL A 125 7.83 9.81 11.49
CA VAL A 125 8.17 10.38 12.79
C VAL A 125 8.63 9.30 13.77
N GLN A 126 8.03 8.11 13.70
CA GLN A 126 8.27 7.03 14.65
C GLN A 126 9.21 5.97 14.08
N LEU A 127 10.18 5.53 14.88
CA LEU A 127 11.18 4.55 14.44
C LEU A 127 10.54 3.19 14.06
N ASP A 128 9.56 2.72 14.83
CA ASP A 128 8.90 1.44 14.54
C ASP A 128 8.07 1.50 13.25
N GLU A 129 7.43 2.64 12.97
CA GLU A 129 6.77 2.91 11.68
C GLU A 129 7.78 2.87 10.54
N LEU A 130 8.95 3.52 10.70
CA LEU A 130 10.00 3.55 9.69
C LEU A 130 10.47 2.14 9.33
N ILE A 131 10.74 1.33 10.36
CA ILE A 131 11.21 -0.05 10.19
C ILE A 131 10.12 -0.90 9.55
N SER A 132 8.88 -0.81 10.03
CA SER A 132 7.76 -1.55 9.45
C SER A 132 7.54 -1.20 7.98
N ARG A 133 7.69 0.07 7.62
CA ARG A 133 7.53 0.54 6.25
C ARG A 133 8.64 0.03 5.35
N ILE A 134 9.90 0.14 5.77
CA ILE A 134 11.04 -0.44 5.03
C ILE A 134 10.85 -1.94 4.83
N MET A 135 10.43 -2.67 5.88
CA MET A 135 10.17 -4.11 5.80
C MET A 135 9.05 -4.43 4.81
N THR A 136 7.96 -3.67 4.85
CA THR A 136 6.78 -3.90 3.99
C THR A 136 7.08 -3.57 2.54
N ASP A 137 7.67 -2.40 2.27
CA ASP A 137 7.96 -1.91 0.93
C ASP A 137 8.94 -2.82 0.17
N HIS A 138 9.80 -3.54 0.90
CA HIS A 138 10.78 -4.47 0.35
C HIS A 138 10.46 -5.95 0.63
N ASN A 139 9.22 -6.28 1.02
CA ASN A 139 8.72 -7.64 1.25
C ASN A 139 9.59 -8.51 2.19
N ILE A 140 10.23 -7.88 3.18
CA ILE A 140 11.05 -8.58 4.17
C ILE A 140 10.13 -9.24 5.20
N GLN A 141 9.77 -10.50 4.99
CA GLN A 141 9.05 -11.29 6.00
C GLN A 141 10.01 -11.73 7.13
N LYS A 142 9.63 -11.47 8.39
CA LYS A 142 10.34 -11.96 9.58
C LYS A 142 10.33 -13.49 9.63
N THR A 143 11.37 -14.15 9.14
CA THR A 143 11.68 -15.53 9.53
C THR A 143 12.50 -15.51 10.83
N MET A 144 11.90 -15.03 11.93
CA MET A 144 12.46 -15.27 13.25
C MET A 144 12.06 -16.68 13.72
N LYS A 145 12.94 -17.65 13.44
CA LYS A 145 12.95 -18.94 14.13
C LYS A 145 13.28 -18.70 15.62
N GLY A 146 12.37 -19.10 16.51
CA GLY A 146 12.57 -19.22 17.95
C GLY A 146 11.82 -20.46 18.47
N PRO A 147 12.34 -21.17 19.48
CA PRO A 147 12.13 -22.60 19.64
C PRO A 147 10.77 -22.99 20.24
N LEU A 148 10.29 -24.12 19.74
CA LEU A 148 9.10 -24.85 20.10
C LEU A 148 8.97 -25.06 21.62
N SER A 149 7.84 -24.66 22.20
CA SER A 149 7.30 -25.30 23.39
C SER A 149 5.89 -25.80 23.07
N THR A 150 5.84 -27.11 22.85
CA THR A 150 4.64 -27.95 22.82
C THR A 150 3.78 -27.74 24.05
N THR A 151 2.46 -27.59 23.89
CA THR A 151 1.43 -28.34 24.67
C THR A 151 0.06 -28.28 23.97
N THR A 152 -0.42 -29.48 23.64
CA THR A 152 -1.80 -29.96 23.36
C THR A 152 -2.69 -29.32 22.29
N VAL A 153 -2.84 -30.14 21.24
CA VAL A 153 -3.88 -30.25 20.22
C VAL A 153 -5.31 -30.01 20.75
N THR A 154 -6.04 -29.09 20.10
CA THR A 154 -7.44 -29.32 19.72
C THR A 154 -7.54 -29.11 18.21
N ALA A 155 -8.18 -30.06 17.54
CA ALA A 155 -8.19 -30.19 16.10
C ALA A 155 -8.87 -28.98 15.42
N TYR A 156 -8.10 -28.24 14.64
CA TYR A 156 -8.59 -27.39 13.56
C TYR A 156 -8.03 -27.95 12.26
N THR A 157 -8.91 -28.17 11.30
CA THR A 157 -8.59 -28.66 9.96
C THR A 157 -7.65 -27.69 9.25
N ASP A 158 -6.46 -28.18 8.90
CA ASP A 158 -5.44 -27.49 8.12
C ASP A 158 -5.87 -27.41 6.65
N THR A 159 -6.60 -26.36 6.27
CA THR A 159 -6.86 -25.98 4.87
C THR A 159 -6.06 -24.75 4.43
N GLY A 160 -5.56 -23.94 5.38
CA GLY A 160 -4.93 -22.65 5.09
C GLY A 160 -3.56 -22.69 4.40
N LYS A 161 -2.93 -23.85 4.26
CA LYS A 161 -1.61 -23.97 3.60
C LYS A 161 -1.69 -24.29 2.11
N LEU A 162 -2.80 -24.87 1.65
CA LEU A 162 -2.97 -25.25 0.24
C LEU A 162 -3.54 -24.08 -0.57
N ASP A 163 -4.48 -23.34 0.00
CA ASP A 163 -5.14 -22.21 -0.66
C ASP A 163 -4.17 -21.06 -0.97
N ASN A 164 -3.26 -20.73 -0.04
CA ASN A 164 -2.27 -19.66 -0.23
C ASN A 164 -1.26 -19.93 -1.36
N VAL A 165 -0.98 -21.20 -1.69
CA VAL A 165 -0.03 -21.56 -2.76
C VAL A 165 -0.69 -21.46 -4.13
N VAL A 166 -1.96 -21.88 -4.22
CA VAL A 166 -2.75 -21.80 -5.45
C VAL A 166 -2.99 -20.34 -5.84
N ASP A 167 -3.25 -19.49 -4.85
CA ASP A 167 -3.49 -18.06 -5.01
C ASP A 167 -2.25 -17.31 -5.53
N ASP A 168 -1.05 -17.59 -4.98
CA ASP A 168 0.20 -16.99 -5.45
C ASP A 168 0.56 -17.43 -6.89
N GLU A 169 0.26 -18.69 -7.25
CA GLU A 169 0.45 -19.22 -8.60
C GLU A 169 -0.48 -18.52 -9.61
N MET A 170 -1.75 -18.29 -9.26
CA MET A 170 -2.69 -17.56 -10.10
C MET A 170 -2.26 -16.11 -10.35
N LEU A 171 -1.72 -15.44 -9.33
CA LEU A 171 -1.19 -14.09 -9.48
C LEU A 171 0.05 -14.07 -10.38
N LYS A 172 0.93 -15.05 -10.25
CA LYS A 172 2.11 -15.23 -11.11
C LYS A 172 1.72 -15.49 -12.57
N LEU A 173 0.68 -16.30 -12.80
CA LEU A 173 0.14 -16.53 -14.13
C LEU A 173 -0.41 -15.24 -14.75
N ALA A 174 -1.17 -14.45 -14.00
CA ALA A 174 -1.68 -13.15 -14.49
C ALA A 174 -0.54 -12.18 -14.83
N LYS A 175 0.53 -12.11 -14.01
CA LYS A 175 1.74 -11.32 -14.33
C LYS A 175 2.42 -11.79 -15.62
N ASN A 176 2.54 -13.11 -15.82
CA ASN A 176 3.12 -13.66 -17.04
C ASN A 176 2.28 -13.36 -18.29
N GLU A 177 0.95 -13.31 -18.15
CA GLU A 177 0.06 -12.90 -19.24
C GLU A 177 0.23 -11.43 -19.61
N ILE A 178 0.52 -10.54 -18.64
CA ILE A 178 0.87 -9.14 -18.89
C ILE A 178 2.20 -9.04 -19.65
N ILE A 179 3.23 -9.78 -19.19
CA ILE A 179 4.55 -9.82 -19.84
C ILE A 179 4.43 -10.24 -21.31
N ARG A 180 3.65 -11.28 -21.58
CA ARG A 180 3.39 -11.76 -22.95
C ARG A 180 2.61 -10.75 -23.79
N ALA A 181 1.61 -10.08 -23.21
CA ALA A 181 0.82 -9.09 -23.93
C ALA A 181 1.65 -7.87 -24.39
N LEU A 182 2.73 -7.59 -23.66
CA LEU A 182 3.64 -6.47 -23.94
C LEU A 182 4.89 -6.88 -24.73
N ASP A 183 5.02 -8.15 -25.09
CA ASP A 183 6.21 -8.72 -25.74
C ASP A 183 7.52 -8.33 -25.04
N LEU A 184 7.50 -8.34 -23.70
CA LEU A 184 8.66 -7.93 -22.91
C LEU A 184 9.70 -9.03 -22.91
N GLU A 185 10.84 -8.76 -23.55
CA GLU A 185 12.05 -9.58 -23.45
C GLU A 185 12.63 -9.53 -22.03
N GLU A 186 13.51 -10.48 -21.71
CA GLU A 186 14.19 -10.57 -20.42
C GLU A 186 15.24 -9.43 -20.30
N HIS A 187 14.76 -8.23 -19.96
CA HIS A 187 15.52 -7.00 -19.89
C HIS A 187 15.46 -6.37 -18.48
N GLU A 188 16.48 -5.58 -18.09
CA GLU A 188 16.60 -4.97 -16.76
C GLU A 188 15.41 -4.07 -16.38
N ILE A 189 14.69 -3.52 -17.37
CA ILE A 189 13.54 -2.64 -17.14
C ILE A 189 12.20 -3.37 -17.03
N LYS A 190 12.13 -4.66 -17.38
CA LYS A 190 10.89 -5.44 -17.41
C LYS A 190 10.15 -5.36 -16.08
N ASP A 191 10.84 -5.61 -14.97
CA ASP A 191 10.24 -5.56 -13.64
C ASP A 191 9.80 -4.15 -13.26
N THR A 192 10.51 -3.13 -13.73
CA THR A 192 10.15 -1.73 -13.51
C THR A 192 8.83 -1.40 -14.22
N ILE A 193 8.70 -1.78 -15.50
CA ILE A 193 7.47 -1.59 -16.28
C ILE A 193 6.31 -2.34 -15.64
N ILE A 194 6.52 -3.60 -15.26
CA ILE A 194 5.49 -4.42 -14.62
C ILE A 194 5.06 -3.77 -13.30
N ASN A 195 5.99 -3.44 -12.39
CA ASN A 195 5.63 -2.84 -11.11
C ASN A 195 4.87 -1.51 -11.30
N ASP A 196 5.28 -0.67 -12.24
CA ASP A 196 4.59 0.59 -12.52
C ASP A 196 3.18 0.35 -13.09
N LEU A 197 2.98 -0.66 -13.93
CA LEU A 197 1.64 -1.08 -14.39
C LEU A 197 0.77 -1.60 -13.25
N LEU A 198 1.33 -2.35 -12.31
CA LEU A 198 0.57 -2.91 -11.18
C LEU A 198 0.22 -1.82 -10.15
N GLU A 199 0.99 -0.74 -10.09
CA GLU A 199 0.74 0.40 -9.19
C GLU A 199 -0.16 1.46 -9.83
N ASN A 200 0.10 1.81 -11.10
CA ASN A 200 -0.47 2.96 -11.80
C ASN A 200 -1.35 2.58 -13.00
N GLY A 201 -1.57 1.28 -13.22
CA GLY A 201 -2.40 0.77 -14.31
C GLY A 201 -1.75 0.94 -15.68
N ARG A 202 -2.53 0.66 -16.72
CA ARG A 202 -2.11 0.77 -18.12
C ARG A 202 -1.54 2.14 -18.49
N GLN A 203 -2.00 3.22 -17.87
CA GLN A 203 -1.50 4.57 -18.16
C GLN A 203 0.00 4.75 -17.85
N ALA A 204 0.57 3.91 -16.98
CA ALA A 204 2.00 3.83 -16.74
C ALA A 204 2.82 3.64 -18.02
N LEU A 205 2.27 2.96 -19.04
CA LEU A 205 2.95 2.72 -20.32
C LEU A 205 3.35 4.01 -21.04
N SER A 206 2.66 5.12 -20.80
CA SER A 206 3.04 6.43 -21.36
C SER A 206 4.49 6.81 -21.07
N LYS A 207 5.06 6.35 -19.95
CA LYS A 207 6.46 6.59 -19.55
C LYS A 207 7.47 5.75 -20.33
N TYR A 208 7.02 4.64 -20.93
CA TYR A 208 7.87 3.60 -21.51
C TYR A 208 7.66 3.44 -23.02
N LYS A 209 7.10 4.46 -23.68
CA LYS A 209 6.72 4.39 -25.10
C LYS A 209 7.86 3.92 -26.01
N ASP A 210 9.09 4.37 -25.74
CA ASP A 210 10.27 4.09 -26.56
C ASP A 210 10.86 2.69 -26.29
N GLU A 211 10.38 2.00 -25.27
CA GLU A 211 10.84 0.66 -24.86
C GLU A 211 10.07 -0.47 -25.59
N PHE A 212 9.06 -0.13 -26.38
CA PHE A 212 8.22 -1.09 -27.09
C PHE A 212 8.30 -0.91 -28.60
N ALA A 213 8.11 -2.01 -29.32
CA ALA A 213 7.80 -1.92 -30.74
C ALA A 213 6.54 -1.03 -30.93
N PRO A 214 6.54 -0.09 -31.89
CA PRO A 214 5.44 0.88 -32.05
C PRO A 214 4.05 0.24 -32.14
N ASP A 215 3.94 -0.91 -32.82
CA ASP A 215 2.68 -1.64 -32.96
C ASP A 215 2.22 -2.28 -31.65
N VAL A 216 3.14 -2.83 -30.86
CA VAL A 216 2.86 -3.41 -29.54
C VAL A 216 2.36 -2.33 -28.59
N TYR A 217 3.04 -1.19 -28.55
CA TYR A 217 2.61 -0.03 -27.75
C TYR A 217 1.23 0.46 -28.16
N LYS A 218 1.02 0.67 -29.47
CA LYS A 218 -0.24 1.17 -30.02
C LYS A 218 -1.41 0.23 -29.71
N THR A 219 -1.20 -1.07 -29.87
CA THR A 219 -2.20 -2.10 -29.55
C THR A 219 -2.52 -2.09 -28.05
N SER A 220 -1.48 -2.09 -27.23
CA SER A 220 -1.61 -2.10 -25.77
C SER A 220 -2.41 -0.91 -25.24
N ILE A 221 -2.14 0.31 -25.72
CA ILE A 221 -2.76 1.53 -25.19
C ILE A 221 -4.15 1.82 -25.77
N ASN A 222 -4.43 1.49 -27.03
CA ASN A 222 -5.68 1.89 -27.69
C ASN A 222 -6.79 0.84 -27.60
N GLU A 223 -6.45 -0.43 -27.38
CA GLU A 223 -7.46 -1.50 -27.32
C GLU A 223 -8.02 -1.64 -25.91
N ASN A 224 -9.20 -1.06 -25.68
CA ASN A 224 -9.89 -1.16 -24.38
C ASN A 224 -10.26 -2.60 -23.98
N ASP A 225 -10.36 -3.52 -24.94
CA ASP A 225 -10.60 -4.94 -24.69
C ASP A 225 -9.45 -5.83 -25.19
N GLY A 226 -8.28 -5.21 -25.37
CA GLY A 226 -7.04 -5.87 -25.80
C GLY A 226 -6.54 -6.86 -24.75
N GLN A 227 -5.56 -7.67 -25.15
CA GLN A 227 -5.00 -8.71 -24.28
C GLN A 227 -4.43 -8.13 -22.98
N LEU A 228 -3.74 -7.00 -23.05
CA LEU A 228 -3.18 -6.33 -21.87
C LEU A 228 -4.27 -5.95 -20.85
N MET A 229 -5.35 -5.32 -21.30
CA MET A 229 -6.43 -4.89 -20.42
C MET A 229 -7.10 -6.08 -19.74
N LYS A 230 -7.33 -7.17 -20.48
CA LYS A 230 -7.85 -8.43 -19.92
C LYS A 230 -6.92 -9.00 -18.85
N SER A 231 -5.61 -9.05 -19.11
CA SER A 231 -4.62 -9.54 -18.15
C SER A 231 -4.52 -8.66 -16.90
N LEU A 232 -4.59 -7.34 -17.05
CA LEU A 232 -4.59 -6.39 -15.91
C LEU A 232 -5.85 -6.54 -15.06
N LYS A 233 -7.04 -6.61 -15.68
CA LYS A 233 -8.30 -6.84 -14.95
C LYS A 233 -8.24 -8.14 -14.14
N LYS A 234 -7.78 -9.22 -14.77
CA LYS A 234 -7.57 -10.52 -14.10
C LYS A 234 -6.56 -10.40 -12.96
N TYR A 235 -5.45 -9.70 -13.16
CA TYR A 235 -4.46 -9.46 -12.11
C TYR A 235 -5.09 -8.76 -10.90
N PHE A 236 -5.78 -7.64 -11.10
CA PHE A 236 -6.36 -6.87 -10.00
C PHE A 236 -7.48 -7.63 -9.27
N GLU A 237 -8.34 -8.36 -10.01
CA GLU A 237 -9.34 -9.23 -9.40
C GLU A 237 -8.68 -10.28 -8.46
N GLN A 238 -7.62 -10.95 -8.94
CA GLN A 238 -6.90 -11.92 -8.12
C GLN A 238 -6.17 -11.24 -6.96
N GLN A 239 -5.55 -10.09 -7.19
CA GLN A 239 -4.87 -9.35 -6.14
C GLN A 239 -5.81 -8.93 -5.01
N TRP A 240 -7.06 -8.57 -5.31
CA TRP A 240 -8.07 -8.32 -4.29
C TRP A 240 -8.40 -9.58 -3.50
N LYS A 241 -8.58 -10.73 -4.17
CA LYS A 241 -8.84 -12.03 -3.52
C LYS A 241 -7.73 -12.42 -2.55
N ILE A 242 -6.48 -12.30 -2.98
CA ILE A 242 -5.31 -12.66 -2.17
C ILE A 242 -5.14 -11.71 -1.00
N LYS A 243 -5.18 -10.40 -1.29
CA LYS A 243 -4.91 -9.37 -0.29
C LYS A 243 -5.98 -9.33 0.80
N TYR A 244 -7.24 -9.57 0.44
CA TYR A 244 -8.37 -9.40 1.35
C TYR A 244 -9.05 -10.71 1.75
N GLY A 245 -8.80 -11.83 1.07
CA GLY A 245 -9.45 -13.11 1.36
C GLY A 245 -9.22 -13.57 2.80
N SER A 246 -8.00 -13.51 3.31
CA SER A 246 -7.70 -14.01 4.66
C SER A 246 -8.34 -13.18 5.79
N SER A 247 -8.47 -11.87 5.61
CA SER A 247 -8.93 -10.94 6.66
C SER A 247 -10.38 -10.46 6.47
N ASN A 248 -10.90 -10.52 5.25
CA ASN A 248 -12.13 -9.87 4.82
C ASN A 248 -12.95 -10.77 3.87
N GLN A 249 -13.27 -11.99 4.31
CA GLN A 249 -14.09 -12.93 3.54
C GLN A 249 -15.45 -12.36 3.09
N TRP A 250 -16.03 -11.46 3.89
CA TRP A 250 -17.27 -10.77 3.54
C TRP A 250 -17.10 -9.91 2.27
N PHE A 251 -15.93 -9.29 2.09
CA PHE A 251 -15.64 -8.47 0.93
C PHE A 251 -15.50 -9.33 -0.33
N ILE A 252 -14.84 -10.49 -0.22
CA ILE A 252 -14.74 -11.42 -1.36
C ILE A 252 -16.12 -11.97 -1.74
N SER A 253 -16.94 -12.32 -0.75
CA SER A 253 -18.33 -12.76 -0.99
C SER A 253 -19.15 -11.67 -1.69
N PHE A 254 -18.96 -10.41 -1.28
CA PHE A 254 -19.59 -9.26 -1.92
C PHE A 254 -19.12 -9.06 -3.37
N LEU A 255 -17.81 -9.19 -3.65
CA LEU A 255 -17.28 -9.09 -5.01
C LEU A 255 -17.84 -10.17 -5.93
N GLU A 256 -17.93 -11.42 -5.45
CA GLU A 256 -18.51 -12.52 -6.24
C GLU A 256 -20.00 -12.32 -6.51
N GLU A 257 -20.76 -11.74 -5.56
CA GLU A 257 -22.16 -11.39 -5.79
C GLU A 257 -22.33 -10.31 -6.87
N TYR A 258 -21.41 -9.36 -6.93
CA TYR A 258 -21.46 -8.25 -7.89
C TYR A 258 -20.77 -8.55 -9.21
N LYS A 259 -20.21 -9.75 -9.39
CA LYS A 259 -19.37 -10.08 -10.56
C LYS A 259 -20.08 -9.91 -11.90
N ASP A 260 -21.38 -10.20 -11.93
CA ASP A 260 -22.23 -10.06 -13.13
C ASP A 260 -22.85 -8.67 -13.27
N ALA A 261 -22.62 -7.76 -12.31
CA ALA A 261 -23.13 -6.39 -12.38
C ALA A 261 -22.33 -5.55 -13.38
N VAL A 262 -23.02 -4.70 -14.15
CA VAL A 262 -22.41 -3.78 -15.13
C VAL A 262 -21.31 -2.90 -14.49
N ASN A 263 -21.52 -2.50 -13.24
CA ASN A 263 -20.56 -1.66 -12.52
C ASN A 263 -19.27 -2.42 -12.15
N TYR A 264 -19.31 -3.73 -11.98
CA TYR A 264 -18.14 -4.51 -11.59
C TYR A 264 -17.05 -4.50 -12.65
N ASP A 265 -17.45 -4.76 -13.90
CA ASP A 265 -16.52 -4.67 -15.03
C ASP A 265 -15.93 -3.26 -15.17
N SER A 266 -16.75 -2.24 -14.94
CA SER A 266 -16.35 -0.83 -14.99
C SER A 266 -15.34 -0.47 -13.90
N VAL A 267 -15.52 -0.96 -12.66
CA VAL A 267 -14.53 -0.78 -11.59
C VAL A 267 -13.23 -1.50 -11.93
N LEU A 268 -13.28 -2.76 -12.36
CA LEU A 268 -12.07 -3.50 -12.75
C LEU A 268 -11.34 -2.83 -13.91
N LYS A 269 -12.07 -2.36 -14.93
CA LYS A 269 -11.50 -1.64 -16.07
C LYS A 269 -10.79 -0.37 -15.61
N ARG A 270 -11.38 0.40 -14.69
CA ARG A 270 -10.73 1.58 -14.11
C ARG A 270 -9.48 1.23 -13.31
N THR A 271 -9.54 0.22 -12.47
CA THR A 271 -8.36 -0.22 -11.72
C THR A 271 -7.27 -0.72 -12.67
N ALA A 272 -7.63 -1.42 -13.74
CA ALA A 272 -6.67 -1.84 -14.76
C ALA A 272 -6.08 -0.67 -15.56
N GLU A 273 -6.87 0.37 -15.84
CA GLU A 273 -6.42 1.57 -16.56
C GLU A 273 -5.52 2.46 -15.70
N TYR A 274 -5.90 2.68 -14.45
CA TYR A 274 -5.32 3.74 -13.59
C TYR A 274 -4.66 3.21 -12.31
N GLY A 275 -4.62 1.90 -12.12
CA GLY A 275 -4.05 1.24 -10.94
C GLY A 275 -4.74 1.68 -9.66
N ASN A 276 -3.94 2.09 -8.68
CA ASN A 276 -4.40 2.52 -7.37
C ASN A 276 -4.84 4.00 -7.32
N LYS A 277 -4.81 4.75 -8.44
CA LYS A 277 -5.13 6.19 -8.47
C LYS A 277 -6.48 6.52 -7.80
N TYR A 278 -7.50 5.69 -8.02
CA TYR A 278 -8.84 5.87 -7.43
C TYR A 278 -9.10 4.99 -6.20
N LEU A 279 -8.09 4.26 -5.74
CA LEU A 279 -8.12 3.52 -4.48
C LEU A 279 -7.48 4.40 -3.41
N LYS A 280 -8.32 5.14 -2.68
CA LYS A 280 -7.91 6.01 -1.57
C LYS A 280 -7.23 5.19 -0.45
N ASP A 281 -6.98 5.80 0.71
CA ASP A 281 -6.30 5.14 1.84
C ASP A 281 -7.00 3.88 2.38
N CYS A 282 -8.25 3.62 1.98
CA CYS A 282 -8.89 2.31 2.11
C CYS A 282 -9.41 1.79 0.76
N PRO A 283 -8.73 0.83 0.11
CA PRO A 283 -9.18 0.26 -1.15
C PRO A 283 -10.52 -0.48 -1.07
N ILE A 284 -10.80 -1.19 0.03
CA ILE A 284 -12.08 -1.88 0.25
C ILE A 284 -13.24 -0.88 0.16
N LEU A 285 -13.16 0.23 0.91
CA LEU A 285 -14.16 1.28 0.87
C LEU A 285 -14.25 1.93 -0.51
N SER A 286 -13.11 2.17 -1.17
CA SER A 286 -13.07 2.78 -2.51
C SER A 286 -13.78 1.92 -3.56
N ILE A 287 -13.56 0.61 -3.53
CA ILE A 287 -14.19 -0.36 -4.45
C ILE A 287 -15.68 -0.45 -4.16
N ILE A 288 -16.07 -0.56 -2.89
CA ILE A 288 -17.49 -0.66 -2.49
C ILE A 288 -18.27 0.59 -2.88
N LEU A 289 -17.73 1.79 -2.66
CA LEU A 289 -18.39 3.03 -3.08
C LEU A 289 -18.58 3.06 -4.60
N GLN A 290 -17.57 2.67 -5.38
CA GLN A 290 -17.69 2.63 -6.83
C GLN A 290 -18.69 1.58 -7.35
N LEU A 291 -18.87 0.46 -6.64
CA LEU A 291 -19.82 -0.60 -7.01
C LEU A 291 -21.26 -0.24 -6.63
N LEU A 292 -21.45 0.39 -5.46
CA LEU A 292 -22.76 0.66 -4.88
C LEU A 292 -23.45 1.90 -5.44
N PHE A 293 -22.69 2.88 -5.93
CA PHE A 293 -23.21 4.14 -6.43
C PHE A 293 -23.12 4.20 -7.96
N GLU A 294 -24.28 4.06 -8.59
CA GLU A 294 -24.45 4.20 -10.03
C GLU A 294 -24.08 5.62 -10.49
N GLY A 295 -23.50 5.75 -11.68
CA GLY A 295 -23.09 7.03 -12.25
C GLY A 295 -21.69 7.51 -11.85
N ILE A 296 -20.96 6.77 -10.99
CA ILE A 296 -19.52 6.98 -10.84
C ILE A 296 -18.83 6.36 -12.06
N ASP A 297 -18.78 7.08 -13.17
CA ASP A 297 -18.02 6.73 -14.38
C ASP A 297 -16.65 7.45 -14.43
N ASP A 298 -15.89 7.23 -15.50
CA ASP A 298 -14.58 7.87 -15.70
C ASP A 298 -14.70 9.40 -15.72
N LYS A 299 -15.74 9.91 -16.38
CA LYS A 299 -16.01 11.34 -16.50
C LYS A 299 -16.30 11.95 -15.13
N PHE A 300 -17.08 11.26 -14.31
CA PHE A 300 -17.42 11.67 -12.95
C PHE A 300 -16.18 11.74 -12.06
N LEU A 301 -15.29 10.75 -12.15
CA LEU A 301 -14.05 10.72 -11.37
C LEU A 301 -13.06 11.81 -11.78
N ASP A 302 -13.00 12.16 -13.06
CA ASP A 302 -12.02 13.11 -13.60
C ASP A 302 -12.50 14.57 -13.56
N GLU A 303 -13.80 14.83 -13.81
CA GLU A 303 -14.33 16.19 -13.93
C GLU A 303 -14.98 16.70 -12.65
N THR A 304 -15.48 15.81 -11.79
CA THR A 304 -16.23 16.20 -10.60
C THR A 304 -15.47 15.82 -9.34
N ASN A 305 -15.42 16.74 -8.37
CA ASN A 305 -15.03 16.38 -7.01
C ASN A 305 -16.03 15.43 -6.34
N ALA A 306 -17.07 14.95 -7.03
CA ALA A 306 -18.18 14.26 -6.40
C ALA A 306 -17.79 12.91 -5.78
N PHE A 307 -16.83 12.15 -6.34
CA PHE A 307 -16.29 10.98 -5.64
C PHE A 307 -15.51 11.38 -4.38
N ASN A 308 -14.74 12.47 -4.43
CA ASN A 308 -14.06 13.02 -3.25
C ASN A 308 -15.08 13.52 -2.22
N ASP A 309 -16.16 14.16 -2.66
CA ASP A 309 -17.23 14.67 -1.80
C ASP A 309 -17.99 13.51 -1.15
N LEU A 310 -18.33 12.46 -1.91
CA LEU A 310 -18.91 11.23 -1.40
C LEU A 310 -17.95 10.57 -0.39
N TRP A 311 -16.69 10.40 -0.76
CA TRP A 311 -15.65 9.84 0.10
C TRP A 311 -15.55 10.62 1.42
N CYS A 312 -15.41 11.95 1.34
CA CYS A 312 -15.34 12.84 2.50
C CYS A 312 -16.62 12.80 3.33
N ALA A 313 -17.80 12.74 2.70
CA ALA A 313 -19.07 12.64 3.41
C ALA A 313 -19.12 11.37 4.25
N VAL A 314 -18.83 10.20 3.67
CA VAL A 314 -18.91 8.92 4.39
C VAL A 314 -17.80 8.72 5.42
N THR A 315 -16.60 9.23 5.15
CA THR A 315 -15.44 9.09 6.06
C THR A 315 -15.39 10.13 7.17
N ASN A 316 -16.09 11.26 7.04
CA ASN A 316 -16.20 12.26 8.11
C ASN A 316 -17.48 12.11 8.93
N ASN A 317 -18.59 11.80 8.27
CA ASN A 317 -19.94 11.81 8.86
C ASN A 317 -20.58 10.41 8.92
N GLY A 318 -19.81 9.37 8.60
CA GLY A 318 -20.26 7.98 8.65
C GLY A 318 -21.36 7.66 7.63
N LEU A 319 -21.95 6.48 7.80
CA LEU A 319 -23.03 5.98 6.97
C LEU A 319 -24.28 6.87 6.99
N LYS A 320 -24.55 7.57 8.09
CA LYS A 320 -25.67 8.52 8.20
C LYS A 320 -25.58 9.70 7.26
N SER A 321 -24.42 10.00 6.69
CA SER A 321 -24.32 11.04 5.65
C SER A 321 -25.09 10.71 4.37
N ILE A 322 -25.49 9.44 4.20
CA ILE A 322 -26.18 8.92 3.02
C ILE A 322 -27.58 8.45 3.43
N GLU A 323 -28.37 9.33 4.07
CA GLU A 323 -29.68 8.96 4.67
C GLU A 323 -30.68 8.36 3.66
N ASN A 324 -30.57 8.73 2.38
CA ASN A 324 -31.46 8.25 1.31
C ASN A 324 -31.11 6.84 0.80
N PHE A 325 -30.10 6.19 1.36
CA PHE A 325 -29.68 4.86 0.96
C PHE A 325 -30.59 3.80 1.60
N SER A 326 -31.70 3.51 0.93
CA SER A 326 -32.78 2.65 1.44
C SER A 326 -32.51 1.15 1.35
N ASP A 327 -31.50 0.73 0.60
CA ASP A 327 -31.15 -0.68 0.46
C ASP A 327 -30.38 -1.16 1.70
N ASN A 328 -31.08 -1.91 2.56
CA ASN A 328 -30.52 -2.48 3.79
C ASN A 328 -29.30 -3.38 3.54
N LYS A 329 -29.26 -4.10 2.42
CA LYS A 329 -28.13 -4.99 2.10
C LYS A 329 -26.90 -4.18 1.75
N LYS A 330 -27.06 -3.22 0.82
CA LYS A 330 -25.96 -2.31 0.45
C LYS A 330 -25.48 -1.49 1.65
N ARG A 331 -26.41 -1.06 2.52
CA ARG A 331 -26.11 -0.36 3.77
C ARG A 331 -25.23 -1.20 4.70
N SER A 332 -25.55 -2.48 4.88
CA SER A 332 -24.74 -3.40 5.71
C SER A 332 -23.33 -3.56 5.16
N VAL A 333 -23.17 -3.71 3.85
CA VAL A 333 -21.86 -3.82 3.19
C VAL A 333 -21.05 -2.53 3.39
N LEU A 334 -21.68 -1.37 3.19
CA LEU A 334 -21.01 -0.08 3.35
C LEU A 334 -20.60 0.18 4.81
N LEU A 335 -21.42 -0.25 5.77
CA LEU A 335 -21.06 -0.19 7.19
C LEU A 335 -19.79 -1.01 7.47
N GLN A 336 -19.70 -2.24 6.95
CA GLN A 336 -18.50 -3.08 7.11
C GLN A 336 -17.27 -2.45 6.45
N ALA A 337 -17.42 -1.87 5.26
CA ALA A 337 -16.35 -1.14 4.58
C ALA A 337 -15.84 0.06 5.40
N LEU A 338 -16.75 0.81 6.01
CA LEU A 338 -16.40 1.92 6.90
C LEU A 338 -15.71 1.42 8.16
N ARG A 339 -16.11 0.29 8.74
CA ARG A 339 -15.37 -0.34 9.85
C ARG A 339 -13.92 -0.62 9.45
N GLU A 340 -13.67 -1.17 8.26
CA GLU A 340 -12.29 -1.40 7.78
C GLU A 340 -11.52 -0.09 7.58
N TYR A 341 -12.18 0.99 7.16
CA TYR A 341 -11.57 2.32 7.07
C TYR A 341 -11.18 2.90 8.45
N TYR A 342 -12.09 2.85 9.43
CA TYR A 342 -11.88 3.47 10.74
C TYR A 342 -10.96 2.64 11.66
N ARG A 343 -11.02 1.30 11.57
CA ARG A 343 -10.41 0.36 12.53
C ARG A 343 -8.93 0.65 12.84
N PRO A 344 -8.01 0.78 11.86
CA PRO A 344 -6.59 0.95 12.17
C PRO A 344 -6.31 2.23 12.98
N LYS A 345 -6.81 3.37 12.50
CA LYS A 345 -6.62 4.68 13.15
C LYS A 345 -7.35 4.76 14.48
N LEU A 346 -8.57 4.23 14.56
CA LEU A 346 -9.37 4.29 15.78
C LEU A 346 -8.72 3.48 16.90
N PHE A 347 -8.29 2.26 16.61
CA PHE A 347 -7.70 1.39 17.63
C PHE A 347 -6.37 1.96 18.12
N GLU A 348 -5.55 2.48 17.21
CA GLU A 348 -4.34 3.21 17.54
C GLU A 348 -4.62 4.41 18.46
N LEU A 349 -5.66 5.20 18.17
CA LEU A 349 -6.06 6.35 18.99
C LEU A 349 -6.55 5.94 20.39
N LEU A 350 -7.33 4.87 20.48
CA LEU A 350 -7.83 4.35 21.76
C LEU A 350 -6.68 3.82 22.63
N GLU A 351 -5.73 3.10 22.01
CA GLU A 351 -4.53 2.59 22.68
C GLU A 351 -3.63 3.73 23.18
N LYS A 352 -3.35 4.73 22.32
CA LYS A 352 -2.58 5.93 22.69
C LYS A 352 -3.24 6.76 23.79
N SER A 353 -4.57 6.70 23.87
CA SER A 353 -5.35 7.38 24.91
C SER A 353 -5.44 6.58 26.22
N GLU A 354 -4.76 5.44 26.32
CA GLU A 354 -4.80 4.52 27.47
C GLU A 354 -6.22 4.04 27.83
N ILE A 355 -7.11 3.97 26.84
CA ILE A 355 -8.48 3.49 27.03
C ILE A 355 -8.45 1.96 26.94
N PRO A 356 -8.77 1.22 28.02
CA PRO A 356 -8.77 -0.24 27.95
C PRO A 356 -9.98 -0.75 27.15
N ASP A 357 -9.78 -1.81 26.37
CA ASP A 357 -10.88 -2.49 25.67
C ASP A 357 -11.70 -3.36 26.64
N LYS A 358 -12.47 -2.72 27.52
CA LYS A 358 -13.41 -3.39 28.43
C LYS A 358 -14.77 -3.49 27.78
N ASP A 359 -15.44 -4.64 27.94
CA ASP A 359 -16.79 -4.86 27.43
C ASP A 359 -16.92 -4.60 25.92
N HIS A 360 -15.88 -4.94 25.15
CA HIS A 360 -15.78 -4.71 23.71
C HIS A 360 -15.97 -3.23 23.31
N PHE A 361 -15.42 -2.33 24.12
CA PHE A 361 -15.50 -0.89 23.89
C PHE A 361 -14.95 -0.48 22.53
N TYR A 362 -13.87 -1.11 22.06
CA TYR A 362 -13.23 -0.76 20.78
C TYR A 362 -14.16 -1.03 19.61
N GLU A 363 -14.82 -2.19 19.61
CA GLU A 363 -15.80 -2.55 18.57
C GLU A 363 -17.05 -1.65 18.65
N LEU A 364 -17.51 -1.30 19.86
CA LEU A 364 -18.61 -0.34 20.01
C LEU A 364 -18.25 1.05 19.46
N ALA A 365 -17.05 1.56 19.77
CA ALA A 365 -16.56 2.83 19.24
C ALA A 365 -16.43 2.76 17.71
N LEU A 366 -15.99 1.61 17.18
CA LEU A 366 -15.87 1.37 15.75
C LEU A 366 -17.23 1.39 15.05
N ASP A 367 -18.23 0.72 15.61
CA ASP A 367 -19.60 0.73 15.07
C ASP A 367 -20.19 2.14 15.07
N ASN A 368 -19.97 2.92 16.14
CA ASN A 368 -20.42 4.30 16.19
C ASN A 368 -19.66 5.20 15.21
N ALA A 369 -18.35 5.04 15.05
CA ALA A 369 -17.58 5.77 14.05
C ALA A 369 -18.03 5.44 12.62
N ALA A 370 -18.28 4.16 12.33
CA ALA A 370 -18.78 3.72 11.03
C ALA A 370 -20.18 4.29 10.72
N GLU A 371 -21.08 4.31 11.71
CA GLU A 371 -22.45 4.80 11.53
C GLU A 371 -22.53 6.33 11.48
N TYR A 372 -21.81 7.04 12.36
CA TYR A 372 -21.98 8.48 12.61
C TYR A 372 -20.75 9.35 12.25
N GLY A 373 -19.64 8.73 11.85
CA GLY A 373 -18.38 9.41 11.59
C GLY A 373 -17.55 9.65 12.86
N TRP A 374 -16.33 10.16 12.69
CA TRP A 374 -15.37 10.35 13.78
C TRP A 374 -15.93 11.15 14.96
N SER A 375 -16.45 12.35 14.69
CA SER A 375 -16.85 13.29 15.76
C SER A 375 -18.10 12.81 16.49
N GLN A 376 -19.19 12.57 15.76
CA GLN A 376 -20.46 12.17 16.37
C GLN A 376 -20.41 10.75 16.93
N GLY A 377 -19.71 9.84 16.25
CA GLY A 377 -19.55 8.46 16.69
C GLY A 377 -18.79 8.35 18.01
N LEU A 378 -17.71 9.11 18.17
CA LEU A 378 -16.96 9.13 19.42
C LEU A 378 -17.72 9.86 20.54
N GLN A 379 -18.47 10.92 20.23
CA GLN A 379 -19.36 11.56 21.20
C GLN A 379 -20.45 10.61 21.71
N ALA A 380 -20.98 9.72 20.87
CA ALA A 380 -22.01 8.75 21.26
C ALA A 380 -21.52 7.78 22.37
N VAL A 381 -20.20 7.54 22.45
CA VAL A 381 -19.59 6.66 23.45
C VAL A 381 -18.95 7.41 24.63
N GLU A 382 -19.05 8.74 24.70
CA GLU A 382 -18.44 9.58 25.75
C GLU A 382 -18.76 9.09 27.16
N LYS A 383 -20.03 8.73 27.43
CA LYS A 383 -20.50 8.32 28.76
C LYS A 383 -19.84 7.04 29.28
N ARG A 384 -19.17 6.27 28.43
CA ARG A 384 -18.46 5.04 28.78
C ARG A 384 -16.96 5.26 29.00
N ILE A 385 -16.43 6.44 28.70
CA ILE A 385 -15.03 6.79 28.87
C ILE A 385 -14.86 7.74 30.06
N ILE A 386 -13.80 7.59 30.83
CA ILE A 386 -13.42 8.57 31.84
C ILE A 386 -13.11 9.90 31.13
N LYS A 387 -13.74 10.99 31.58
CA LYS A 387 -13.67 12.33 30.97
C LYS A 387 -12.25 12.79 30.58
N LYS A 388 -11.24 12.43 31.38
CA LYS A 388 -9.82 12.70 31.09
C LYS A 388 -9.37 12.06 29.78
N TYR A 389 -9.62 10.76 29.61
CA TYR A 389 -9.22 10.02 28.40
C TYR A 389 -10.04 10.42 27.18
N PHE A 390 -11.33 10.73 27.38
CA PHE A 390 -12.16 11.24 26.29
C PHE A 390 -11.63 12.56 25.72
N LYS A 391 -11.17 13.48 26.57
CA LYS A 391 -10.56 14.73 26.13
C LYS A 391 -9.32 14.48 25.26
N ILE A 392 -8.43 13.58 25.68
CA ILE A 392 -7.24 13.19 24.92
C ILE A 392 -7.65 12.58 23.57
N LEU A 393 -8.65 11.70 23.58
CA LEU A 393 -9.16 11.05 22.37
C LEU A 393 -9.65 12.07 21.35
N ILE A 394 -10.49 13.04 21.77
CA ILE A 394 -11.04 14.08 20.88
C ILE A 394 -9.94 15.00 20.33
N GLU A 395 -8.95 15.37 21.14
CA GLU A 395 -7.83 16.24 20.72
C GLU A 395 -6.94 15.58 19.66
N ASN A 396 -6.95 14.25 19.56
CA ASN A 396 -6.15 13.48 18.60
C ASN A 396 -6.96 12.95 17.40
N ILE A 397 -8.25 13.27 17.29
CA ILE A 397 -9.02 12.89 16.10
C ILE A 397 -8.37 13.54 14.88
N PRO A 398 -8.15 12.80 13.78
CA PRO A 398 -7.69 13.38 12.53
C PRO A 398 -8.75 14.38 12.03
N VAL A 399 -8.52 15.67 12.30
CA VAL A 399 -9.34 16.73 11.74
C VAL A 399 -8.99 16.84 10.27
N SER A 400 -9.91 16.45 9.38
CA SER A 400 -9.74 16.71 7.96
C SER A 400 -9.64 18.23 7.75
N SER A 401 -8.48 18.69 7.29
CA SER A 401 -8.20 20.10 6.99
C SER A 401 -9.06 20.65 5.84
N ASP A 402 -9.80 19.80 5.13
CA ASP A 402 -10.56 20.14 3.92
C ASP A 402 -12.01 20.55 4.17
N THR A 403 -12.35 20.97 5.40
CA THR A 403 -13.64 21.61 5.69
C THR A 403 -13.66 23.06 5.20
N SER A 404 -13.52 23.25 3.89
CA SER A 404 -13.91 24.52 3.24
C SER A 404 -15.44 24.65 3.22
N GLY A 405 -16.01 24.91 4.41
CA GLY A 405 -17.24 25.69 4.59
C GLY A 405 -18.60 25.14 4.12
N LYS A 406 -18.71 23.97 3.50
CA LYS A 406 -20.02 23.40 3.16
C LYS A 406 -20.34 22.19 4.02
N SER A 407 -20.94 22.42 5.20
CA SER A 407 -21.66 21.40 5.96
C SER A 407 -23.00 21.02 5.30
N GLY A 408 -23.03 21.03 3.96
CA GLY A 408 -24.22 20.68 3.20
C GLY A 408 -24.46 19.19 3.35
N LYS A 409 -25.65 18.82 3.82
CA LYS A 409 -26.22 17.50 3.55
C LYS A 409 -26.00 17.26 2.05
N LEU A 410 -25.31 16.18 1.68
CA LEU A 410 -25.26 15.76 0.29
C LEU A 410 -26.69 15.31 -0.04
N ASP A 411 -27.48 16.22 -0.61
CA ASP A 411 -28.78 15.87 -1.18
C ASP A 411 -28.46 15.02 -2.41
N LEU A 412 -28.34 13.72 -2.17
CA LEU A 412 -28.27 12.69 -3.21
C LEU A 412 -29.50 12.69 -4.12
N ILE A 413 -30.50 13.54 -3.82
CA ILE A 413 -31.64 13.83 -4.67
C ILE A 413 -31.20 14.54 -5.96
N GLU A 414 -30.15 15.38 -5.97
CA GLU A 414 -29.61 15.91 -7.23
C GLU A 414 -28.85 14.83 -8.06
N TYR A 415 -28.42 13.75 -7.41
CA TYR A 415 -27.83 12.57 -8.05
C TYR A 415 -28.87 11.47 -8.38
N SER A 416 -30.11 11.63 -7.93
CA SER A 416 -31.21 10.67 -8.14
C SER A 416 -31.75 10.65 -9.58
N GLY A 417 -31.36 11.62 -10.42
CA GLY A 417 -31.59 11.57 -11.87
C GLY A 417 -30.91 10.39 -12.57
N CYS A 418 -29.94 9.74 -11.91
CA CYS A 418 -29.28 8.52 -12.39
C CYS A 418 -29.71 7.24 -11.64
N LEU A 419 -30.63 7.31 -10.68
CA LEU A 419 -31.09 6.15 -9.88
C LEU A 419 -32.53 5.72 -10.21
N SER A 420 -33.03 6.10 -11.38
CA SER A 420 -34.31 5.61 -11.89
C SER A 420 -34.16 5.00 -13.29
N LEU A 421 -33.88 3.70 -13.32
CA LEU A 421 -34.50 2.73 -14.23
C LEU A 421 -34.62 1.37 -13.54
#